data_AF-A0A523I5J4-F1
#
_entry.id   AF-A0A523I5J4-F1
#
_cell.length_a   1.000
_cell.length_b   1.000
_cell.length_c   1.000
_cell.angle_alpha   90.00
_cell.angle_beta   90.00
_cell.angle_gamma   90.00
#
_symmetry.space_group_name_H-M   'P 1'
#
loop_
_entity.id
_entity.type
_entity.pdbx_description
1 polymer ?
#
loop_
_entity_poly.entity_id
_entity_poly.type
_entity_poly.pdbx_seq_one_letter_code
_entity_poly.pdbx_strand_id
1 'polypeptide(L)'
;MATITGNRISLTPREMPARWYNVEADLPFRVPPMMSPSGYPITARELEPLFPRQIIEHELNARSRTFKIPKEVREAYQQWRPTPMFRAATLERELGTPARLYYKVEGGSPSGSYESNTAIPQA
;
A
#
# COMPACT_ATOMS: atom_id res chain seq x y z
N MET A 1 5.02 14.82 13.74
CA MET A 1 4.28 15.67 12.79
C MET A 1 5.12 15.80 11.53
N ALA A 2 4.48 15.84 10.35
CA ALA A 2 5.21 15.96 9.08
C ALA A 2 6.09 17.20 9.03
N THR A 3 7.32 17.04 8.54
CA THR A 3 8.26 18.15 8.35
C THR A 3 8.11 18.70 6.93
N ILE A 4 7.93 20.01 6.81
CA ILE A 4 7.79 20.71 5.54
C ILE A 4 9.04 21.57 5.31
N THR A 5 9.76 21.32 4.21
CA THR A 5 10.95 22.09 3.80
C THR A 5 10.80 22.50 2.35
N GLY A 6 10.45 23.76 2.11
CA GLY A 6 10.06 24.24 0.78
C GLY A 6 8.87 23.44 0.24
N ASN A 7 9.04 22.82 -0.93
CA ASN A 7 8.01 21.98 -1.55
C ASN A 7 8.01 20.52 -1.06
N ARG A 8 8.97 20.12 -0.22
CA ARG A 8 9.10 18.73 0.25
C ARG A 8 8.38 18.53 1.58
N ILE A 9 7.58 17.47 1.66
CA ILE A 9 6.88 17.00 2.86
C ILE A 9 7.44 15.62 3.22
N SER A 10 8.03 15.50 4.41
CA SER A 10 8.67 14.26 4.87
C SER A 10 8.04 13.78 6.18
N LEU A 11 7.98 12.46 6.35
CA LEU A 11 7.64 11.80 7.61
C LEU A 11 8.88 11.11 8.16
N THR A 12 9.00 11.06 9.47
CA THR A 12 10.04 10.28 10.13
C THR A 12 9.68 8.78 10.13
N PRO A 13 10.65 7.86 10.27
CA PRO A 13 10.36 6.43 10.43
C PRO A 13 9.39 6.10 11.57
N ARG A 14 9.36 6.93 12.63
CA ARG A 14 8.43 6.77 13.76
C ARG A 14 6.98 7.08 13.40
N GLU A 15 6.75 7.85 12.35
CA GLU A 15 5.41 8.21 11.85
C GLU A 15 4.92 7.25 10.77
N MET A 16 5.72 6.22 10.43
CA MET A 16 5.31 5.23 9.46
C MET A 16 4.08 4.46 9.98
N PRO A 17 3.04 4.25 9.15
CA PRO A 17 1.91 3.44 9.53
C PRO A 17 2.32 2.03 10.00
N ALA A 18 1.61 1.52 11.00
CA ALA A 18 1.84 0.17 11.55
C ALA A 18 0.85 -0.88 11.02
N ARG A 19 -0.07 -0.47 10.13
CA ARG A 19 -1.16 -1.31 9.61
C ARG A 19 -1.37 -1.03 8.13
N TRP A 20 -1.63 -2.07 7.34
CA TRP A 20 -2.21 -1.94 6.02
C TRP A 20 -3.72 -1.72 6.14
N TYR A 21 -4.30 -1.05 5.14
CA TYR A 21 -5.73 -0.78 5.05
C TYR A 21 -6.35 -1.65 3.96
N ASN A 22 -7.48 -2.28 4.27
CA ASN A 22 -8.28 -3.03 3.32
C ASN A 22 -9.49 -2.19 2.94
N VAL A 23 -9.58 -1.81 1.66
CA VAL A 23 -10.67 -0.99 1.14
C VAL A 23 -11.99 -1.76 1.09
N GLU A 24 -11.97 -3.09 0.95
CA GLU A 24 -13.20 -3.89 0.83
C GLU A 24 -14.12 -3.75 2.03
N ALA A 25 -13.56 -3.49 3.21
CA ALA A 25 -14.33 -3.29 4.43
C ALA A 25 -15.21 -2.01 4.41
N ASP A 26 -14.94 -1.09 3.49
CA ASP A 26 -15.63 0.20 3.38
C ASP A 26 -16.34 0.40 2.03
N LEU A 27 -16.29 -0.59 1.12
CA LEU A 27 -16.98 -0.47 -0.16
C LEU A 27 -18.51 -0.45 0.04
N PRO A 28 -19.24 0.37 -0.74
CA PRO A 28 -20.70 0.43 -0.65
C PRO A 28 -21.40 -0.80 -1.27
N PHE A 29 -20.62 -1.73 -1.81
CA PHE A 29 -21.06 -2.98 -2.39
C PHE A 29 -20.15 -4.11 -1.94
N ARG A 30 -20.66 -5.34 -2.01
CA ARG A 30 -19.87 -6.54 -1.75
C ARG A 30 -19.04 -6.89 -2.99
N VAL A 31 -17.73 -7.04 -2.83
CA VAL A 31 -16.86 -7.56 -3.90
C VAL A 31 -17.28 -9.01 -4.19
N PRO A 32 -17.54 -9.36 -5.47
CA PRO A 32 -17.81 -10.75 -5.85
C PRO A 32 -16.65 -11.66 -5.44
N PRO A 33 -16.92 -12.88 -4.96
CA PRO A 33 -15.85 -13.79 -4.61
C PRO A 33 -15.05 -14.18 -5.86
N MET A 34 -13.75 -14.45 -5.66
CA MET A 34 -12.96 -15.13 -6.68
C MET A 34 -13.58 -16.49 -6.98
N MET A 35 -13.77 -16.78 -8.26
CA MET A 35 -14.40 -18.02 -8.74
C MET A 35 -13.33 -18.99 -9.22
N SER A 36 -13.51 -20.27 -8.91
CA SER A 36 -12.66 -21.33 -9.47
C SER A 36 -13.20 -21.81 -10.83
N PRO A 37 -12.39 -22.54 -11.63
CA PRO A 37 -12.83 -23.10 -12.92
C PRO A 37 -14.07 -23.99 -12.83
N SER A 38 -14.42 -24.46 -11.62
CA SER A 38 -15.64 -25.24 -11.35
C SER A 38 -16.93 -24.42 -11.47
N GLY A 39 -16.84 -23.09 -11.49
CA GLY A 39 -17.98 -22.20 -11.41
C GLY A 39 -18.47 -21.93 -9.98
N TYR A 40 -17.75 -22.38 -8.95
CA TYR A 40 -18.00 -22.08 -7.54
C TYR A 40 -16.94 -21.14 -6.96
N PRO A 41 -17.21 -20.42 -5.86
CA PRO A 41 -16.20 -19.63 -5.16
C PRO A 41 -14.97 -20.46 -4.81
N ILE A 42 -13.78 -19.90 -5.06
CA ILE A 42 -12.51 -20.57 -4.78
C ILE A 42 -12.34 -20.82 -3.29
N THR A 43 -11.77 -21.96 -2.95
CA THR A 43 -11.44 -22.33 -1.58
C THR A 43 -9.98 -22.02 -1.27
N ALA A 44 -9.66 -21.82 0.02
CA ALA A 44 -8.27 -21.66 0.47
C ALA A 44 -7.38 -22.84 0.02
N ARG A 45 -7.91 -24.06 0.06
CA ARG A 45 -7.20 -25.28 -0.37
C ARG A 45 -6.83 -25.26 -1.85
N GLU A 46 -7.65 -24.66 -2.71
CA GLU A 46 -7.32 -24.50 -4.13
C GLU A 46 -6.20 -23.47 -4.35
N LEU A 47 -5.99 -22.54 -3.42
CA LEU A 47 -4.93 -21.53 -3.47
C LEU A 47 -3.62 -21.97 -2.82
N GLU A 48 -3.65 -22.94 -1.89
CA GLU A 48 -2.48 -23.47 -1.18
C GLU A 48 -1.29 -23.88 -2.08
N PRO A 49 -1.50 -24.45 -3.29
CA PRO A 49 -0.39 -24.77 -4.19
C PRO A 49 0.31 -23.57 -4.81
N LEU A 50 -0.32 -22.39 -4.76
CA LEU A 50 0.15 -21.18 -5.45
C LEU A 50 0.70 -20.13 -4.48
N PHE A 51 0.13 -20.04 -3.28
CA PHE A 51 0.38 -18.93 -2.37
C PHE A 51 0.64 -19.40 -0.93
N PRO A 52 1.53 -18.71 -0.19
CA PRO A 52 1.63 -18.82 1.26
C PRO A 52 0.28 -18.61 1.96
N ARG A 53 0.04 -19.38 3.02
CA ARG A 53 -1.20 -19.35 3.81
C ARG A 53 -1.63 -17.94 4.23
N GLN A 54 -0.69 -17.10 4.68
CA GLN A 54 -0.97 -15.74 5.14
C GLN A 54 -1.49 -14.84 4.01
N ILE A 55 -1.00 -15.02 2.78
CA ILE A 55 -1.51 -14.29 1.60
C ILE A 55 -2.94 -14.73 1.33
N ILE A 56 -3.21 -16.03 1.35
CA ILE A 56 -4.55 -16.60 1.16
C ILE A 56 -5.52 -16.04 2.22
N GLU A 57 -5.08 -15.96 3.48
CA GLU A 57 -5.89 -15.42 4.57
C GLU A 57 -6.20 -13.92 4.41
N HIS A 58 -5.27 -13.13 3.87
CA HIS A 58 -5.53 -11.73 3.57
C HIS A 58 -6.50 -11.58 2.39
N GLU A 59 -6.28 -12.33 1.31
CA GLU A 59 -7.11 -12.30 0.09
C GLU A 59 -8.56 -12.69 0.37
N LEU A 60 -8.77 -13.74 1.18
CA LEU A 60 -10.12 -14.23 1.49
C LEU A 60 -10.80 -13.47 2.64
N ASN A 61 -10.12 -12.48 3.26
CA ASN A 61 -10.65 -11.71 4.39
C ASN A 61 -11.19 -10.33 3.97
N ALA A 62 -12.43 -10.32 3.49
CA ALA A 62 -13.18 -9.11 3.15
C ALA A 62 -13.71 -8.32 4.37
N ARG A 63 -13.49 -8.79 5.62
CA ARG A 63 -14.11 -8.19 6.82
C ARG A 63 -13.17 -7.25 7.58
N SER A 64 -11.89 -7.60 7.65
CA SER A 64 -10.91 -6.83 8.41
C SER A 64 -10.60 -5.52 7.70
N ARG A 65 -10.94 -4.38 8.32
CA ARG A 65 -10.59 -3.04 7.80
C ARG A 65 -9.09 -2.77 7.75
N THR A 66 -8.33 -3.39 8.65
CA THR A 66 -6.87 -3.21 8.71
C THR A 66 -6.14 -4.48 9.12
N PHE A 67 -4.93 -4.64 8.61
CA PHE A 67 -4.02 -5.73 8.97
C PHE A 67 -2.76 -5.14 9.59
N LYS A 68 -2.29 -5.71 10.71
CA LYS A 68 -1.05 -5.26 11.34
C LYS A 68 0.12 -5.61 10.43
N ILE A 69 0.99 -4.64 10.15
CA ILE A 69 2.25 -4.89 9.43
C ILE A 69 3.15 -5.70 10.38
N PRO A 70 3.65 -6.88 9.99
CA PRO A 70 4.60 -7.66 10.78
C PRO A 70 5.82 -6.82 11.17
N LYS A 71 6.47 -7.15 12.29
CA LYS A 71 7.58 -6.35 12.80
C LYS A 71 8.74 -6.34 11.81
N GLU A 72 9.05 -7.50 11.27
CA GLU A 72 10.14 -7.78 10.33
C GLU A 72 9.92 -7.02 9.01
N VAL A 73 8.69 -7.01 8.50
CA VAL A 73 8.31 -6.22 7.32
C VAL A 73 8.44 -4.73 7.58
N ARG A 74 8.04 -4.26 8.77
CA ARG A 74 8.17 -2.86 9.16
C ARG A 74 9.64 -2.43 9.25
N GLU A 75 10.50 -3.29 9.80
CA GLU A 75 11.95 -3.07 9.87
C GLU A 75 12.57 -3.04 8.47
N ALA A 76 12.15 -3.93 7.57
CA ALA A 76 12.58 -3.89 6.17
C ALA A 76 12.17 -2.56 5.49
N TYR A 77 10.91 -2.16 5.62
CA TYR A 77 10.41 -0.89 5.08
C TYR A 77 11.21 0.33 5.56
N GLN A 78 11.69 0.36 6.80
CA GLN A 78 12.44 1.49 7.35
C GLN A 78 13.75 1.80 6.60
N GLN A 79 14.24 0.90 5.76
CA GLN A 79 15.42 1.14 4.93
C GLN A 79 15.21 2.24 3.88
N TRP A 80 13.97 2.46 3.40
CA TRP A 80 13.65 3.54 2.43
C TRP A 80 12.34 4.28 2.70
N ARG A 81 11.45 3.76 3.56
CA ARG A 81 10.18 4.38 3.94
C ARG A 81 10.32 5.16 5.25
N PRO A 82 9.51 6.22 5.47
CA PRO A 82 8.51 6.77 4.56
C PRO A 82 9.12 7.53 3.39
N THR A 83 8.56 7.34 2.20
CA THR A 83 8.89 8.12 1.02
C THR A 83 8.37 9.56 1.14
N PRO A 84 9.05 10.56 0.55
CA PRO A 84 8.58 11.93 0.59
C PRO A 84 7.38 12.17 -0.31
N MET A 85 6.62 13.22 0.00
CA MET A 85 5.64 13.83 -0.91
C MET A 85 6.13 15.23 -1.28
N PHE A 86 5.83 15.70 -2.48
CA PHE A 86 6.23 17.02 -2.93
C PHE A 86 5.04 17.80 -3.47
N ARG A 87 5.06 19.12 -3.27
CA ARG A 87 4.17 20.06 -3.95
C ARG A 87 4.77 20.48 -5.29
N ALA A 88 4.02 20.34 -6.38
CA ALA A 88 4.47 20.71 -7.72
C ALA A 88 4.22 22.20 -8.03
N ALA A 89 4.74 23.11 -7.20
CA ALA A 89 4.42 24.55 -7.29
C ALA A 89 4.75 25.19 -8.66
N THR A 90 5.82 24.75 -9.33
CA THR A 90 6.14 25.22 -10.68
C THR A 90 5.05 24.77 -11.67
N LEU A 91 4.62 23.52 -11.61
CA LEU A 91 3.56 22.99 -12.48
C LEU A 91 2.23 23.70 -12.21
N GLU A 92 1.90 23.98 -10.95
CA GLU A 92 0.73 24.80 -10.59
C GLU A 92 0.74 26.15 -11.31
N ARG A 93 1.91 26.83 -11.33
CA ARG A 93 2.09 28.12 -12.00
C ARG A 93 1.99 28.02 -13.52
N GLU A 94 2.66 27.05 -14.13
CA GLU A 94 2.61 26.85 -15.60
C GLU A 94 1.19 26.55 -16.09
N LEU A 95 0.39 25.83 -15.29
CA LEU A 95 -0.99 25.50 -15.61
C LEU A 95 -1.98 26.62 -15.28
N GLY A 96 -1.58 27.63 -14.50
CA GLY A 96 -2.48 28.67 -13.98
C GLY A 96 -3.64 28.11 -13.14
N THR A 97 -3.46 26.94 -12.51
CA THR A 97 -4.54 26.25 -11.79
C THR A 97 -4.67 26.76 -10.34
N PRO A 98 -5.90 26.90 -9.81
CA PRO A 98 -6.11 27.18 -8.38
C PRO A 98 -5.87 25.94 -7.50
N ALA A 99 -5.76 24.75 -8.10
CA ALA A 99 -5.52 23.51 -7.39
C ALA A 99 -4.09 23.44 -6.85
N ARG A 100 -3.91 22.76 -5.71
CA ARG A 100 -2.59 22.38 -5.21
C ARG A 100 -2.27 20.97 -5.66
N LEU A 101 -1.13 20.80 -6.33
CA LEU A 101 -0.72 19.54 -6.92
C LEU A 101 0.35 18.90 -6.05
N TYR A 102 0.10 17.65 -5.63
CA TYR A 102 1.03 16.86 -4.84
C TYR A 102 1.32 15.53 -5.51
N TYR A 103 2.56 15.06 -5.40
CA TYR A 103 2.95 13.74 -5.88
C TYR A 103 3.74 12.99 -4.82
N LYS A 104 3.46 11.69 -4.71
CA LYS A 104 4.10 10.76 -3.79
C LYS A 104 5.23 10.05 -4.52
N VAL A 105 6.47 10.19 -4.04
CA VAL A 105 7.65 9.68 -4.75
C VAL A 105 8.00 8.29 -4.26
N GLU A 106 7.46 7.26 -4.91
CA GLU A 106 7.74 5.86 -4.55
C GLU A 106 9.02 5.28 -5.20
N GLY A 107 9.65 6.01 -6.11
CA GLY A 107 10.84 5.54 -6.83
C GLY A 107 12.15 5.52 -6.02
N GLY A 108 12.11 5.90 -4.73
CA GLY A 108 13.28 5.88 -3.84
C GLY A 108 13.58 4.53 -3.19
N SER A 109 12.83 3.47 -3.55
CA SER A 109 13.07 2.12 -3.05
C SER A 109 14.23 1.42 -3.77
N PRO A 110 14.75 0.30 -3.24
CA PRO A 110 15.78 -0.48 -3.92
C PRO A 110 15.38 -0.99 -5.32
N SER A 111 14.07 -1.16 -5.58
CA SER A 111 13.56 -1.55 -6.91
C SER A 111 13.32 -0.37 -7.85
N GLY A 112 13.48 0.87 -7.38
CA GLY A 112 13.15 2.08 -8.15
C GLY A 112 11.65 2.35 -8.27
N SER A 113 10.82 1.71 -7.47
CA SER A 113 9.35 1.68 -7.62
C SER A 113 8.60 1.31 -6.34
N TYR A 114 7.26 1.25 -6.40
CA TYR A 114 6.44 0.80 -5.27
C TYR A 114 6.35 -0.72 -5.14
N GLU A 115 6.90 -1.52 -6.07
CA GLU A 115 6.70 -2.98 -6.08
C GLU A 115 7.32 -3.67 -4.85
N SER A 116 8.42 -3.15 -4.29
CA SER A 116 8.98 -3.66 -3.03
C SER A 116 7.98 -3.62 -1.87
N ASN A 117 6.97 -2.76 -1.93
CA ASN A 117 5.94 -2.69 -0.89
C ASN A 117 5.13 -3.99 -0.79
N THR A 118 4.96 -4.74 -1.89
CA THR A 118 4.26 -6.03 -1.88
C THR A 118 5.21 -7.21 -1.97
N ALA A 119 6.35 -7.08 -2.66
CA ALA A 119 7.32 -8.18 -2.76
C ALA A 119 7.87 -8.62 -1.41
N ILE A 120 8.19 -7.68 -0.52
CA ILE A 120 8.79 -7.97 0.80
C ILE A 120 7.85 -8.72 1.76
N PRO A 121 6.57 -8.32 1.95
CA PRO A 121 5.67 -9.11 2.80
C PRO A 121 5.29 -10.47 2.21
N GLN A 122 5.52 -10.71 0.91
CA GLN A 122 5.23 -11.99 0.25
C GLN A 122 6.41 -12.96 0.22
N ALA A 123 7.65 -12.44 0.27
CA ALA A 123 8.89 -13.21 0.28
C ALA A 123 9.18 -13.85 1.65
#